data_AF-A0A7C9F1Y5-F1
#
_entry.id   AF-A0A7C9F1Y5-F1
#
_cell.length_a   1.000
_cell.length_b   1.000
_cell.length_c   1.000
_cell.angle_alpha   90.00
_cell.angle_beta   90.00
_cell.angle_gamma   90.00
#
_symmetry.space_group_name_H-M   'P 1'
#
loop_
_entity.id
_entity.type
_entity.pdbx_description
1 polymer ?
#
loop_
_entity_poly.entity_id
_entity_poly.type
_entity_poly.pdbx_seq_one_letter_code
_entity_poly.pdbx_strand_id
1 'polypeptide(L)'
;MKLSTTDLKTDRQWRSATGLDKRRFHLLLSFFEKAYQEKFGQTLQERRSECPDQPHLTCYEDLLPFTLFSLKSAGRPFRFEQ
;
A
#
# COMPACT_ATOMS: atom_id res chain seq x y z
N MET A 1 5.32 -12.12 -4.30
CA MET A 1 4.13 -11.53 -4.94
C MET A 1 4.58 -10.23 -5.60
N LYS A 2 4.35 -10.03 -6.90
CA LYS A 2 4.68 -8.75 -7.55
C LYS A 2 3.60 -7.75 -7.11
N LEU A 3 3.92 -6.91 -6.12
CA LEU A 3 2.97 -5.96 -5.52
C LEU A 3 2.81 -4.67 -6.32
N SER A 4 3.55 -4.53 -7.43
CA SER A 4 3.51 -3.33 -8.25
C SER A 4 2.29 -3.35 -9.17
N THR A 5 1.53 -2.26 -9.13
CA THR A 5 0.37 -2.01 -10.00
C THR A 5 0.76 -1.51 -11.39
N THR A 6 2.04 -1.25 -11.65
CA THR A 6 2.57 -0.69 -12.90
C THR A 6 2.29 -1.55 -14.14
N ASP A 7 2.24 -2.87 -13.98
CA ASP A 7 1.99 -3.81 -15.09
C ASP A 7 0.49 -4.13 -15.32
N LEU A 8 -0.41 -3.59 -14.48
CA LEU A 8 -1.85 -3.93 -14.51
C LEU A 8 -2.60 -3.07 -15.55
N LYS A 9 -2.96 -3.68 -16.68
CA LYS A 9 -3.62 -2.99 -17.80
C LYS A 9 -5.14 -3.22 -17.86
N THR A 10 -5.61 -4.37 -17.38
CA THR A 10 -7.03 -4.77 -17.50
C THR A 10 -7.72 -4.86 -16.14
N ASP A 11 -9.03 -4.60 -16.09
CA ASP A 11 -9.81 -4.73 -14.85
C ASP A 11 -9.71 -6.12 -14.21
N ARG A 12 -9.58 -7.16 -15.03
CA ARG A 12 -9.35 -8.53 -14.53
C ARG A 12 -8.03 -8.64 -13.76
N GLN A 13 -6.95 -8.07 -14.29
CA GLN A 13 -5.65 -8.06 -13.61
C GLN A 13 -5.71 -7.25 -12.31
N TRP A 14 -6.37 -6.09 -12.33
CA TRP A 14 -6.61 -5.26 -11.15
C TRP A 14 -7.35 -6.04 -10.05
N ARG A 15 -8.50 -6.63 -10.38
CA ARG A 15 -9.29 -7.41 -9.43
C ARG A 15 -8.54 -8.62 -8.88
N SER A 16 -7.74 -9.30 -9.70
CA SER A 16 -6.94 -10.43 -9.23
C SER A 16 -5.81 -10.01 -8.27
N ALA A 17 -5.18 -8.86 -8.51
CA ALA A 17 -4.03 -8.38 -7.73
C ALA A 17 -4.45 -7.66 -6.44
N THR A 18 -5.43 -6.75 -6.51
CA THR A 18 -5.82 -5.88 -5.40
C THR A 18 -7.21 -6.19 -4.84
N GLY A 19 -8.00 -7.02 -5.52
CA GLY A 19 -9.42 -7.23 -5.21
C GLY A 19 -10.33 -6.08 -5.70
N LEU A 20 -9.77 -5.03 -6.30
CA LEU A 20 -10.46 -3.82 -6.71
C LEU A 20 -10.22 -3.53 -8.20
N ASP A 21 -11.11 -2.77 -8.82
CA ASP A 21 -10.81 -2.15 -10.13
C ASP A 21 -9.87 -0.94 -9.97
N LYS A 22 -9.29 -0.49 -11.09
CA LYS A 22 -8.33 0.62 -11.09
C LYS A 22 -8.92 1.89 -10.44
N ARG A 23 -10.18 2.22 -10.75
CA ARG A 23 -10.81 3.46 -10.26
C ARG A 23 -11.00 3.44 -8.75
N ARG A 24 -11.53 2.33 -8.22
CA ARG A 24 -11.71 2.13 -6.77
C ARG A 24 -10.39 2.09 -6.04
N PHE A 25 -9.37 1.49 -6.65
CA PHE A 25 -8.02 1.48 -6.08
C PHE A 25 -7.47 2.90 -5.89
N HIS A 26 -7.52 3.75 -6.93
CA HIS A 26 -7.02 5.12 -6.83
C HIS A 26 -7.85 5.99 -5.87
N LEU A 27 -9.16 5.76 -5.82
CA LEU A 27 -10.01 6.41 -4.83
C LEU A 27 -9.56 6.03 -3.41
N LEU A 28 -9.40 4.73 -3.13
CA LEU A 28 -8.95 4.24 -1.84
C LEU A 28 -7.53 4.72 -1.51
N LEU A 29 -6.64 4.80 -2.50
CA LEU A 29 -5.28 5.30 -2.35
C LEU A 29 -5.26 6.72 -1.78
N SER A 30 -6.13 7.60 -2.27
CA SER A 30 -6.23 8.97 -1.77
C SER A 30 -6.68 9.07 -0.31
N PHE A 31 -7.55 8.16 0.14
CA PHE A 31 -7.93 8.06 1.55
C PHE A 31 -6.83 7.42 2.39
N PHE A 32 -6.13 6.43 1.81
CA PHE A 32 -5.05 5.72 2.48
C PHE A 32 -3.85 6.63 2.77
N GLU A 33 -3.46 7.48 1.83
CA GLU A 33 -2.40 8.48 2.01
C GLU A 33 -2.72 9.43 3.18
N LYS A 34 -3.95 9.99 3.20
CA LYS A 34 -4.41 10.86 4.28
C LYS A 34 -4.43 10.12 5.62
N ALA A 35 -5.03 8.93 5.67
CA ALA A 35 -5.11 8.13 6.89
C ALA A 35 -3.73 7.70 7.40
N TYR A 36 -2.77 7.44 6.50
CA TYR A 36 -1.40 7.14 6.85
C TYR A 36 -0.75 8.35 7.53
N GLN A 37 -0.87 9.53 6.93
CA GLN A 37 -0.34 10.77 7.49
C GLN A 37 -0.99 11.11 8.84
N GLU A 38 -2.31 10.95 8.97
CA GLU A 38 -3.02 11.14 10.24
C GLU A 38 -2.56 10.16 11.32
N LYS A 39 -2.31 8.90 10.96
CA LYS A 39 -1.91 7.86 11.91
C LYS A 39 -0.45 7.97 12.37
N PHE A 40 0.46 8.29 11.45
CA PHE A 40 1.90 8.29 11.73
C PHE A 40 2.46 9.71 11.93
N GLY A 41 1.69 10.75 11.65
CA GLY A 41 2.13 12.15 11.76
C GLY A 41 3.13 12.58 10.68
N GLN A 42 3.45 11.71 9.73
CA GLN A 42 4.45 11.92 8.70
C GLN A 42 4.09 11.21 7.40
N THR A 43 4.57 11.74 6.29
CA THR A 43 4.44 11.12 4.98
C THR A 43 5.38 9.92 4.85
N LEU A 44 5.07 9.05 3.88
CA LEU A 44 5.95 7.92 3.55
C LEU A 44 7.33 8.40 3.07
N GLN A 45 7.37 9.58 2.44
CA GLN A 45 8.59 10.19 1.93
C GLN A 45 9.49 10.70 3.06
N GLU A 46 8.92 11.34 4.08
CA GLU A 46 9.64 11.77 5.29
C GLU A 46 10.20 10.57 6.05
N ARG A 47 9.38 9.54 6.30
CA ARG A 47 9.83 8.29 6.92
C ARG A 47 11.02 7.66 6.19
N ARG A 48 11.01 7.72 4.86
CA ARG A 48 12.08 7.17 4.02
C ARG A 48 13.37 7.97 4.15
N SER A 49 13.30 9.29 4.29
CA SER A 49 14.48 10.11 4.54
C SER A 49 15.12 9.82 5.91
N GLU A 50 14.32 9.35 6.87
CA GLU A 50 14.79 8.98 8.21
C GLU A 50 15.30 7.53 8.32
N CYS A 51 14.90 6.64 7.42
CA CYS A 51 15.35 5.24 7.39
C CYS A 51 16.58 5.06 6.47
N PRO A 52 17.76 4.69 7.01
CA PRO A 52 18.95 4.39 6.19
C PRO A 52 18.81 3.09 5.39
N ASP A 53 18.01 2.13 5.87
CA ASP A 53 17.63 0.95 5.12
C ASP A 53 16.54 1.31 4.11
N GLN A 54 16.89 1.33 2.82
CA GLN A 54 15.96 1.66 1.73
C GLN A 54 14.75 0.71 1.77
N PRO A 55 13.56 1.18 2.20
CA PRO A 55 12.41 0.29 2.31
C PRO A 55 11.96 -0.11 0.90
N HIS A 56 11.68 -1.41 0.68
CA HIS A 56 11.18 -1.91 -0.61
C HIS A 56 9.83 -1.30 -1.03
N LEU A 57 9.06 -0.77 -0.06
CA LEU A 57 7.79 -0.09 -0.28
C LEU A 57 8.01 1.42 -0.19
N THR A 58 8.27 2.03 -1.35
CA THR A 58 8.65 3.45 -1.42
C THR A 58 7.49 4.38 -1.79
N CYS A 59 6.38 3.81 -2.25
CA CYS A 59 5.21 4.54 -2.73
C CYS A 59 3.93 3.99 -2.10
N TYR A 60 2.94 4.87 -1.91
CA TYR A 60 1.61 4.47 -1.45
C TYR A 60 0.95 3.43 -2.38
N GLU A 61 1.27 3.49 -3.67
CA GLU A 61 0.78 2.53 -4.68
C GLU A 61 1.25 1.09 -4.44
N ASP A 62 2.41 0.88 -3.82
CA ASP A 62 2.89 -0.46 -3.44
C ASP A 62 2.46 -0.82 -2.01
N LEU A 63 2.35 0.18 -1.13
CA LEU A 63 1.95 -0.01 0.27
C LEU A 63 0.47 -0.39 0.41
N LEU A 64 -0.42 0.13 -0.44
CA LEU A 64 -1.84 -0.18 -0.40
C LEU A 64 -2.15 -1.64 -0.77
N PRO A 65 -1.66 -2.20 -1.90
CA PRO A 65 -1.82 -3.63 -2.22
C PRO A 65 -1.23 -4.53 -1.14
N PHE A 66 -0.07 -4.16 -0.59
CA PHE A 66 0.53 -4.89 0.52
C PHE A 66 -0.39 -4.88 1.74
N THR A 67 -0.95 -3.73 2.10
CA THR A 67 -1.88 -3.60 3.23
C THR A 67 -3.16 -4.41 3.00
N LEU A 68 -3.75 -4.34 1.80
CA LEU A 68 -4.93 -5.13 1.43
C LEU A 68 -4.63 -6.62 1.46
N PHE A 69 -3.47 -7.03 0.97
CA PHE A 69 -3.01 -8.42 1.04
C PHE A 69 -2.79 -8.86 2.48
N SER A 70 -2.15 -8.04 3.31
CA SER A 70 -1.99 -8.29 4.75
C SER A 70 -3.34 -8.41 5.43
N LEU A 71 -4.32 -7.56 5.15
CA LEU A 71 -5.67 -7.68 5.72
C LEU A 71 -6.38 -8.97 5.26
N LYS A 72 -6.20 -9.35 4.00
CA LYS A 72 -6.78 -10.58 3.43
C LYS A 72 -6.12 -11.85 4.00
N SER A 73 -4.80 -11.82 4.17
CA SER A 73 -4.00 -12.97 4.61
C SER A 73 -3.92 -13.07 6.13
N ALA A 74 -4.04 -11.94 6.83
CA ALA A 74 -3.87 -11.84 8.25
C ALA A 74 -5.19 -11.49 8.92
N GLY A 75 -5.89 -12.53 9.36
CA GLY A 75 -6.57 -12.50 10.66
C GLY A 75 -5.59 -12.43 11.85
N ARG A 76 -4.38 -11.87 11.67
CA ARG A 76 -3.40 -11.64 12.74
C ARG A 76 -2.83 -10.23 12.66
N PRO A 77 -2.76 -9.51 13.80
CA PRO A 77 -2.45 -8.10 13.83
C PRO A 77 -1.02 -7.85 13.34
N PHE A 78 -0.91 -6.86 12.46
CA PHE A 78 0.35 -6.33 11.96
C PHE A 78 1.06 -5.61 13.11
N ARG A 79 2.09 -6.25 13.70
CA ARG A 79 2.98 -5.60 14.67
C ARG A 79 4.13 -4.99 13.88
N PHE A 80 4.15 -3.66 13.77
CA PHE A 80 5.39 -2.93 13.51
C PHE A 80 6.23 -3.10 14.78
N GLU A 81 7.20 -4.00 14.77
CA GLU A 81 8.26 -3.96 15.78
C GLU A 81 9.24 -2.84 15.43
N GLN A 82 9.67 -2.18 16.51
CA GLN A 82 10.43 -0.94 16.58
C GLN A 82 11.86 -1.12 16.09
#